data_AF-A0A970FTE2-F1
#
_entry.id   AF-A0A970FTE2-F1
#
_cell.length_a   1.000
_cell.length_b   1.000
_cell.length_c   1.000
_cell.angle_alpha   90.00
_cell.angle_beta   90.00
_cell.angle_gamma   90.00
#
_symmetry.space_group_name_H-M   'P 1'
#
loop_
_entity.id
_entity.type
_entity.pdbx_description
1 polymer ?
#
loop_
_entity_poly.entity_id
_entity_poly.type
_entity_poly.pdbx_seq_one_letter_code
_entity_poly.pdbx_strand_id
1 'polypeptide(L)'
;RLMQYAMSNQNFANIIRKDSDYLILSGNTLVPMQNRIKSIWTLSENRITGACYAERTDRSFGVAVGRVNDFNMIMVVVDGSPGQRINDMLVLTNAIEDNYVQKPLVTAGEPFTGYQEKTVDGETFGLVFKRTVQYVQPINDNFLQPHIQYISYGPHHRPIESSMTVGQVVFELKDGTTIAVDIGPDRQILSNISFLNQLLNNLQSNRNLFYIVLVSGYLLLAAMAYQLITRIIRLFRLVQFVLIERQTRH
;
A
#
# COMPACT_ATOMS: atom_id res chain seq x y z
N ARG A 1 -26.57 -0.34 4.42
CA ARG A 1 -26.09 -1.68 3.97
C ARG A 1 -26.90 -2.24 2.80
N LEU A 2 -28.22 -2.39 2.91
CA LEU A 2 -29.05 -2.90 1.79
C LEU A 2 -28.92 -2.05 0.51
N MET A 3 -28.99 -0.72 0.63
CA MET A 3 -28.79 0.17 -0.52
C MET A 3 -27.38 0.09 -1.10
N GLN A 4 -26.35 -0.04 -0.26
CA GLN A 4 -24.98 -0.24 -0.73
C GLN A 4 -24.85 -1.53 -1.55
N TYR A 5 -25.48 -2.62 -1.08
CA TYR A 5 -25.54 -3.87 -1.82
C TYR A 5 -26.32 -3.70 -3.14
N ALA A 6 -27.49 -3.06 -3.11
CA ALA A 6 -28.29 -2.80 -4.30
C ALA A 6 -27.54 -1.96 -5.35
N MET A 7 -26.75 -0.97 -4.91
CA MET A 7 -25.91 -0.13 -5.79
C MET A 7 -24.76 -0.89 -6.46
N SER A 8 -24.39 -2.08 -5.97
CA SER A 8 -23.45 -2.96 -6.68
C SER A 8 -24.06 -3.60 -7.93
N ASN A 9 -25.39 -3.64 -8.03
CA ASN A 9 -26.10 -4.08 -9.23
C ASN A 9 -26.24 -2.91 -10.20
N GLN A 10 -25.60 -3.01 -11.37
CA GLN A 10 -25.59 -1.94 -12.38
C GLN A 10 -26.99 -1.56 -12.87
N ASN A 11 -27.91 -2.53 -13.01
CA ASN A 11 -29.26 -2.25 -13.47
C ASN A 11 -30.01 -1.39 -12.45
N PHE A 12 -29.92 -1.75 -11.17
CA PHE A 12 -30.51 -0.95 -10.09
C PHE A 12 -29.87 0.45 -10.00
N ALA A 13 -28.54 0.52 -10.06
CA ALA A 13 -27.80 1.77 -10.04
C ALA A 13 -28.15 2.69 -11.21
N ASN A 14 -28.51 2.13 -12.38
CA ASN A 14 -29.00 2.91 -13.51
C ASN A 14 -30.42 3.41 -13.26
N ILE A 15 -31.33 2.56 -12.77
CA ILE A 15 -32.73 2.90 -12.53
C ILE A 15 -32.86 4.07 -11.54
N ILE A 16 -32.15 4.02 -10.41
CA ILE A 16 -32.26 5.05 -9.37
C ILE A 16 -31.74 6.43 -9.80
N ARG A 17 -30.92 6.47 -10.86
CA ARG A 17 -30.35 7.70 -11.43
C ARG A 17 -31.21 8.31 -12.54
N LYS A 18 -32.26 7.63 -12.99
CA LYS A 18 -33.18 8.17 -14.01
C LYS A 18 -34.17 9.15 -13.39
N ASP A 19 -34.35 10.28 -14.04
CA ASP A 19 -35.40 11.25 -13.74
C ASP A 19 -36.78 10.82 -14.32
N SER A 20 -36.75 10.08 -15.42
CA SER A 20 -37.91 9.60 -16.16
C SER A 20 -37.56 8.36 -17.00
N ASP A 21 -38.58 7.56 -17.31
CA ASP A 21 -38.48 6.40 -18.20
C ASP A 21 -39.85 6.08 -18.80
N TYR A 22 -39.94 5.10 -19.70
CA TYR A 22 -41.20 4.61 -20.25
C TYR A 22 -41.41 3.14 -19.90
N LEU A 23 -42.62 2.79 -19.45
CA LEU A 23 -43.05 1.40 -19.40
C LEU A 23 -43.76 1.03 -20.69
N ILE A 24 -43.35 -0.09 -21.28
CA ILE A 24 -44.04 -0.70 -22.42
C ILE A 24 -45.04 -1.70 -21.83
N LEU A 25 -46.32 -1.37 -21.88
CA LEU A 25 -47.40 -2.31 -21.57
C LEU A 25 -47.79 -3.09 -22.83
N SER A 26 -48.35 -4.30 -22.64
CA SER A 26 -48.78 -5.18 -23.72
C SER A 26 -49.60 -4.45 -24.78
N GLY A 27 -49.15 -4.49 -26.04
CA GLY A 27 -49.85 -3.85 -27.17
C GLY A 27 -49.40 -2.44 -27.54
N ASN A 28 -48.11 -2.10 -27.40
CA ASN A 28 -47.50 -0.82 -27.80
C ASN A 28 -47.94 0.41 -26.99
N THR A 29 -48.53 0.22 -25.81
CA THR A 29 -48.88 1.37 -24.95
C THR A 29 -47.66 1.81 -24.15
N LEU A 30 -47.18 3.02 -24.41
CA LEU A 30 -46.09 3.65 -23.65
C LEU A 30 -46.66 4.46 -22.49
N VAL A 31 -46.30 4.09 -21.27
CA VAL A 31 -46.67 4.85 -20.06
C VAL A 31 -45.44 5.60 -19.56
N PRO A 32 -45.45 6.95 -19.57
CA PRO A 32 -44.33 7.71 -19.02
C PRO A 32 -44.29 7.55 -17.50
N MET A 33 -43.13 7.20 -16.98
CA MET A 33 -42.79 7.22 -15.57
C MET A 33 -41.88 8.41 -15.30
N GLN A 34 -42.12 9.08 -14.17
CA GLN A 34 -41.26 10.13 -13.69
C GLN A 34 -40.92 9.89 -12.22
N ASN A 35 -39.69 10.21 -11.85
CA ASN A 35 -39.28 10.18 -10.47
C ASN A 35 -39.99 11.29 -9.70
N ARG A 36 -40.68 10.93 -8.62
CA ARG A 36 -41.47 11.87 -7.79
C ARG A 36 -40.63 12.93 -7.09
N ILE A 37 -39.31 12.73 -7.04
CA ILE A 37 -38.35 13.67 -6.44
C ILE A 37 -37.33 14.20 -7.46
N LYS A 38 -37.64 14.18 -8.76
CA LYS A 38 -36.74 14.61 -9.85
C LYS A 38 -36.12 16.01 -9.70
N SER A 39 -36.76 16.92 -8.96
CA SER A 39 -36.21 18.25 -8.70
C SER A 39 -34.94 18.24 -7.84
N ILE A 40 -34.68 17.15 -7.10
CA ILE A 40 -33.52 17.04 -6.21
C ILE A 40 -32.19 17.09 -6.97
N TRP A 41 -32.14 16.60 -8.21
CA TRP A 41 -30.94 16.66 -9.05
C TRP A 41 -30.52 18.11 -9.30
N THR A 42 -31.45 18.95 -9.76
CA THR A 42 -31.19 20.37 -10.02
C THR A 42 -30.93 21.14 -8.71
N LEU A 43 -31.74 20.93 -7.68
CA LEU A 43 -31.63 21.66 -6.42
C LEU A 43 -30.37 21.30 -5.63
N SER A 44 -29.83 20.10 -5.81
CA SER A 44 -28.54 19.70 -5.21
C SER A 44 -27.34 20.10 -6.05
N GLU A 45 -27.53 20.80 -7.19
CA GLU A 45 -26.48 21.15 -8.14
C GLU A 45 -25.71 19.91 -8.63
N ASN A 46 -26.43 18.82 -8.89
CA ASN A 46 -25.91 17.52 -9.30
C ASN A 46 -25.03 16.79 -8.26
N ARG A 47 -24.96 17.26 -7.00
CA ARG A 47 -24.35 16.48 -5.90
C ARG A 47 -25.10 15.18 -5.65
N ILE A 48 -26.42 15.20 -5.73
CA ILE A 48 -27.26 14.00 -5.74
C ILE A 48 -27.44 13.55 -7.19
N THR A 49 -27.07 12.30 -7.45
CA THR A 49 -27.09 11.70 -8.80
C THR A 49 -28.15 10.63 -8.96
N GLY A 50 -28.69 10.10 -7.87
CA GLY A 50 -29.80 9.15 -7.87
C GLY A 50 -30.61 9.25 -6.59
N ALA A 51 -31.92 9.03 -6.69
CA ALA A 51 -32.77 9.05 -5.52
C ALA A 51 -34.03 8.20 -5.70
N CYS A 52 -34.48 7.56 -4.61
CA CYS A 52 -35.76 6.89 -4.52
C CYS A 52 -36.57 7.43 -3.34
N TYR A 53 -37.89 7.39 -3.48
CA TYR A 53 -38.84 7.93 -2.53
C TYR A 53 -40.03 7.00 -2.38
N ALA A 54 -40.45 6.79 -1.15
CA ALA A 54 -41.68 6.10 -0.80
C ALA A 54 -42.40 6.89 0.30
N GLU A 55 -43.72 6.72 0.35
CA GLU A 55 -44.59 7.37 1.32
C GLU A 55 -45.58 6.36 1.87
N ARG A 56 -45.80 6.38 3.19
CA ARG A 56 -46.78 5.52 3.84
C ARG A 56 -47.34 6.20 5.08
N THR A 57 -48.66 6.35 5.15
CA THR A 57 -49.37 6.90 6.32
C THR A 57 -48.77 8.24 6.76
N ASP A 58 -48.72 9.21 5.83
CA ASP A 58 -48.15 10.56 6.03
C ASP A 58 -46.68 10.62 6.47
N ARG A 59 -45.93 9.54 6.26
CA ARG A 59 -44.49 9.46 6.54
C ARG A 59 -43.72 9.27 5.25
N SER A 60 -42.62 9.99 5.11
CA SER A 60 -41.71 9.88 3.97
C SER A 60 -40.49 9.02 4.29
N PHE A 61 -40.08 8.27 3.26
CA PHE A 61 -38.88 7.45 3.26
C PHE A 61 -38.12 7.77 1.98
N GLY A 62 -36.90 8.23 2.11
CA GLY A 62 -36.07 8.60 0.98
C GLY A 62 -34.70 7.97 1.07
N VAL A 63 -34.15 7.63 -0.08
CA VAL A 63 -32.72 7.34 -0.21
C VAL A 63 -32.17 8.17 -1.36
N ALA A 64 -31.05 8.83 -1.12
CA ALA A 64 -30.31 9.55 -2.14
C ALA A 64 -28.87 9.01 -2.22
N VAL A 65 -28.33 8.97 -3.42
CA VAL A 65 -26.93 8.63 -3.69
C VAL A 65 -26.28 9.76 -4.46
N GLY A 66 -25.03 10.04 -4.12
CA GLY A 66 -24.36 11.23 -4.63
C GLY A 66 -22.88 11.23 -4.38
N ARG A 67 -22.25 12.36 -4.70
CA ARG A 67 -20.84 12.61 -4.46
C ARG A 67 -20.67 14.04 -3.94
N VAL A 68 -19.92 14.19 -2.86
CA VAL A 68 -19.59 15.45 -2.20
C VAL A 68 -18.14 15.35 -1.71
N ASN A 69 -17.37 16.45 -1.77
CA ASN A 69 -15.99 16.53 -1.26
C ASN A 69 -15.12 15.32 -1.64
N ASP A 70 -15.24 14.87 -2.89
CA ASP A 70 -14.54 13.73 -3.47
C ASP A 70 -14.84 12.33 -2.91
N PHE A 71 -15.88 12.17 -2.10
CA PHE A 71 -16.37 10.86 -1.67
C PHE A 71 -17.82 10.61 -2.05
N ASN A 72 -18.16 9.33 -2.21
CA ASN A 72 -19.52 8.90 -2.52
C ASN A 72 -20.34 8.79 -1.24
N MET A 73 -21.59 9.22 -1.29
CA MET A 73 -22.51 9.19 -0.17
C MET A 73 -23.78 8.42 -0.50
N ILE A 74 -24.30 7.73 0.53
CA ILE A 74 -25.65 7.14 0.54
C ILE A 74 -26.36 7.75 1.73
N MET A 75 -27.37 8.56 1.45
CA MET A 75 -28.18 9.26 2.44
C MET A 75 -29.52 8.55 2.57
N VAL A 76 -29.97 8.34 3.81
CA VAL A 76 -31.25 7.70 4.10
C VAL A 76 -32.02 8.59 5.06
N VAL A 77 -33.21 9.01 4.66
CA VAL A 77 -34.16 9.75 5.50
C VAL A 77 -35.35 8.83 5.76
N VAL A 78 -35.69 8.67 7.03
CA VAL A 78 -36.74 7.76 7.50
C VAL A 78 -37.69 8.57 8.38
N ASP A 79 -38.99 8.31 8.25
CA ASP A 79 -40.02 8.94 9.08
C ASP A 79 -40.07 10.48 8.95
N GLY A 80 -39.73 10.98 7.76
CA GLY A 80 -39.79 12.40 7.45
C GLY A 80 -41.21 12.87 7.13
N SER A 81 -41.38 14.18 6.96
CA SER A 81 -42.63 14.75 6.44
C SER A 81 -42.64 14.68 4.90
N PRO A 82 -43.72 14.23 4.25
CA PRO A 82 -43.85 14.26 2.78
C PRO A 82 -43.59 15.65 2.17
N GLY A 83 -43.96 16.72 2.89
CA GLY A 83 -43.72 18.10 2.48
C GLY A 83 -42.24 18.52 2.51
N GLN A 84 -41.43 17.88 3.36
CA GLN A 84 -40.01 18.21 3.57
C GLN A 84 -39.05 17.25 2.83
N ARG A 85 -39.57 16.24 2.13
CA ARG A 85 -38.78 15.15 1.50
C ARG A 85 -37.53 15.58 0.70
N ILE A 86 -37.61 16.71 0.00
CA ILE A 86 -36.47 17.25 -0.77
C ILE A 86 -35.55 18.05 0.16
N ASN A 87 -36.12 18.90 1.00
CA ASN A 87 -35.37 19.75 1.92
C ASN A 87 -34.53 18.92 2.88
N ASP A 88 -35.09 17.87 3.47
CA ASP A 88 -34.37 16.98 4.40
C ASP A 88 -33.10 16.39 3.76
N MET A 89 -33.18 16.00 2.48
CA MET A 89 -32.04 15.47 1.74
C MET A 89 -31.00 16.54 1.39
N LEU A 90 -31.44 17.76 1.06
CA LEU A 90 -30.54 18.88 0.77
C LEU A 90 -29.81 19.34 2.02
N VAL A 91 -30.52 19.45 3.15
CA VAL A 91 -29.91 19.76 4.45
C VAL A 91 -28.86 18.73 4.83
N LEU A 92 -29.15 17.44 4.64
CA LEU A 92 -28.18 16.38 4.91
C LEU A 92 -26.97 16.45 3.96
N THR A 93 -27.20 16.75 2.68
CA THR A 93 -26.13 16.93 1.69
C THR A 93 -25.19 18.05 2.10
N ASN A 94 -25.75 19.22 2.44
CA ASN A 94 -24.97 20.39 2.85
C ASN A 94 -24.25 20.14 4.18
N ALA A 95 -24.92 19.49 5.15
CA ALA A 95 -24.28 19.14 6.41
C ALA A 95 -23.08 18.20 6.21
N ILE A 96 -23.15 17.26 5.26
CA ILE A 96 -22.02 16.40 4.90
C ILE A 96 -20.89 17.22 4.28
N GLU A 97 -21.21 18.10 3.33
CA GLU A 97 -20.26 18.98 2.65
C GLU A 97 -19.52 19.92 3.61
N ASP A 98 -20.25 20.52 4.54
CA ASP A 98 -19.72 21.54 5.45
C ASP A 98 -18.88 20.95 6.59
N ASN A 99 -19.06 19.66 6.91
CA ASN A 99 -18.46 19.06 8.11
C ASN A 99 -17.45 17.95 7.81
N TYR A 100 -17.44 17.35 6.62
CA TYR A 100 -16.61 16.19 6.32
C TYR A 100 -15.76 16.37 5.06
N VAL A 101 -14.54 15.84 5.11
CA VAL A 101 -13.60 15.83 3.98
C VAL A 101 -12.94 14.47 3.87
N GLN A 102 -12.67 14.02 2.64
CA GLN A 102 -11.83 12.86 2.41
C GLN A 102 -10.36 13.27 2.37
N LYS A 103 -9.55 12.68 3.26
CA LYS A 103 -8.10 12.88 3.29
C LYS A 103 -7.38 11.55 3.51
N PRO A 104 -6.10 11.43 3.08
CA PRO A 104 -5.31 10.25 3.39
C PRO A 104 -5.07 10.19 4.90
N LEU A 105 -5.46 9.08 5.53
CA LEU A 105 -5.09 8.75 6.90
C LEU A 105 -3.59 8.43 6.98
N VAL A 106 -3.09 7.72 5.99
CA VAL A 106 -1.68 7.38 5.77
C VAL A 106 -1.40 7.29 4.28
N THR A 107 -0.17 7.56 3.88
CA THR A 107 0.26 7.51 2.47
C THR A 107 1.22 6.35 2.23
N ALA A 108 1.08 5.64 1.11
CA ALA A 108 2.02 4.59 0.72
C ALA A 108 3.46 5.14 0.64
N GLY A 109 4.41 4.42 1.23
CA GLY A 109 5.82 4.81 1.31
C GLY A 109 6.16 5.82 2.40
N GLU A 110 5.16 6.38 3.09
CA GLU A 110 5.40 7.24 4.25
C GLU A 110 6.01 6.41 5.39
N PRO A 111 7.07 6.91 6.06
CA PRO A 111 7.71 6.20 7.15
C PRO A 111 6.79 6.15 8.38
N PHE A 112 6.58 4.95 8.92
CA PHE A 112 5.96 4.78 10.22
C PHE A 112 7.00 5.03 11.31
N THR A 113 6.91 6.20 11.94
CA THR A 113 7.86 6.64 12.97
C THR A 113 7.44 6.16 14.35
N GLY A 114 8.42 5.90 15.23
CA GLY A 114 8.19 5.47 16.62
C GLY A 114 8.42 3.97 16.87
N TYR A 115 8.48 3.15 15.82
CA TYR A 115 8.84 1.74 15.91
C TYR A 115 9.90 1.38 14.87
N GLN A 116 10.75 0.42 15.22
CA GLN A 116 11.70 -0.21 14.32
C GLN A 116 11.68 -1.70 14.57
N GLU A 117 11.90 -2.46 13.51
CA GLU A 117 11.99 -3.91 13.61
C GLU A 117 13.44 -4.38 13.50
N LYS A 118 13.68 -5.59 13.97
CA LYS A 118 15.01 -6.21 13.96
C LYS A 118 14.94 -7.60 13.36
N THR A 119 15.88 -7.89 12.48
CA THR A 119 16.13 -9.27 12.04
C THR A 119 16.64 -10.11 13.20
N VAL A 120 16.45 -11.43 13.12
CA VAL A 120 17.02 -12.38 14.10
C VAL A 120 18.54 -12.24 14.22
N ASP A 121 19.22 -11.86 13.13
CA ASP A 121 20.67 -11.63 13.09
C ASP A 121 21.09 -10.28 13.69
N GLY A 122 20.13 -9.43 14.03
CA GLY A 122 20.36 -8.18 14.73
C GLY A 122 20.46 -6.92 13.85
N GLU A 123 20.21 -7.01 12.55
CA GLU A 123 20.09 -5.81 11.71
C GLU A 123 18.71 -5.18 11.86
N THR A 124 18.68 -3.89 12.20
CA THR A 124 17.47 -3.07 12.39
C THR A 124 17.01 -2.44 11.09
N PHE A 125 15.71 -2.37 10.85
CA PHE A 125 15.13 -1.72 9.68
C PHE A 125 13.92 -0.86 10.04
N GLY A 126 13.69 0.16 9.22
CA GLY A 126 12.57 1.08 9.35
C GLY A 126 11.29 0.47 8.77
N LEU A 127 10.19 1.16 9.04
CA LEU A 127 8.85 0.70 8.67
C LEU A 127 8.19 1.74 7.77
N VAL A 128 7.47 1.29 6.75
CA VAL A 128 6.74 2.16 5.81
C VAL A 128 5.34 1.62 5.56
N PHE A 129 4.37 2.50 5.36
CA PHE A 129 3.01 2.09 4.98
C PHE A 129 2.99 1.52 3.56
N LYS A 130 2.36 0.36 3.37
CA LYS A 130 2.33 -0.28 2.04
C LYS A 130 1.28 0.28 1.10
N ARG A 131 0.25 0.95 1.63
CA ARG A 131 -0.87 1.49 0.86
C ARG A 131 -1.33 2.82 1.41
N THR A 132 -1.80 3.69 0.53
CA THR A 132 -2.52 4.90 0.91
C THR A 132 -3.93 4.50 1.34
N VAL A 133 -4.33 4.91 2.54
CA VAL A 133 -5.68 4.68 3.05
C VAL A 133 -6.40 6.02 3.12
N GLN A 134 -7.45 6.17 2.33
CA GLN A 134 -8.31 7.34 2.35
C GLN A 134 -9.38 7.19 3.44
N TYR A 135 -9.63 8.25 4.19
CA TYR A 135 -10.63 8.27 5.24
C TYR A 135 -11.47 9.56 5.17
N VAL A 136 -12.76 9.43 5.47
CA VAL A 136 -13.67 10.59 5.56
C VAL A 136 -13.66 11.06 7.00
N GLN A 137 -13.10 12.24 7.24
CA GLN A 137 -12.88 12.80 8.57
C GLN A 137 -13.65 14.11 8.77
N PRO A 138 -14.03 14.44 10.02
CA PRO A 138 -14.54 15.77 10.33
C PRO A 138 -13.47 16.84 10.08
N ILE A 139 -13.88 18.02 9.60
CA ILE A 139 -12.95 19.10 9.23
C ILE A 139 -12.23 19.70 10.46
N ASN A 140 -12.93 19.81 11.59
CA ASN A 140 -12.47 20.55 12.78
C ASN A 140 -12.43 19.73 14.08
N ASP A 141 -12.41 18.40 13.99
CA ASP A 141 -12.30 17.54 15.17
C ASP A 141 -11.18 16.50 15.00
N ASN A 142 -10.43 16.26 16.07
CA ASN A 142 -9.49 15.17 16.11
C ASN A 142 -10.28 13.86 16.22
N PHE A 143 -10.25 13.04 15.18
CA PHE A 143 -11.05 11.83 15.08
C PHE A 143 -10.31 10.56 15.54
N LEU A 144 -8.97 10.62 15.62
CA LEU A 144 -8.12 9.51 16.04
C LEU A 144 -7.96 9.46 17.56
N GLN A 145 -7.95 8.26 18.11
CA GLN A 145 -7.43 8.02 19.45
C GLN A 145 -5.91 8.31 19.47
N PRO A 146 -5.38 8.82 20.59
CA PRO A 146 -3.96 9.16 20.70
C PRO A 146 -3.04 7.93 20.66
N HIS A 147 -3.57 6.75 20.95
CA HIS A 147 -2.79 5.51 20.96
C HIS A 147 -2.91 4.79 19.63
N ILE A 148 -1.77 4.63 18.95
CA ILE A 148 -1.64 3.82 17.74
C ILE A 148 -0.99 2.50 18.13
N GLN A 149 -1.65 1.38 17.80
CA GLN A 149 -1.13 0.05 18.11
C GLN A 149 -0.35 -0.50 16.92
N TYR A 150 0.92 -0.85 17.14
CA TYR A 150 1.72 -1.60 16.18
C TYR A 150 1.75 -3.09 16.55
N ILE A 151 1.48 -3.94 15.57
CA ILE A 151 1.47 -5.41 15.69
C ILE A 151 2.56 -5.94 14.76
N SER A 152 3.61 -6.48 15.35
CA SER A 152 4.71 -7.13 14.63
C SER A 152 4.33 -8.55 14.18
N TYR A 153 4.78 -8.95 12.99
CA TYR A 153 4.72 -10.35 12.51
C TYR A 153 6.06 -11.07 12.67
N GLY A 154 6.96 -10.53 13.51
CA GLY A 154 8.26 -11.14 13.80
C GLY A 154 8.15 -12.50 14.51
N PRO A 155 9.28 -13.23 14.63
CA PRO A 155 10.64 -12.81 14.29
C PRO A 155 10.94 -12.78 12.78
N HIS A 156 11.72 -11.79 12.33
CA HIS A 156 12.02 -11.61 10.90
C HIS A 156 13.38 -12.19 10.50
N HIS A 157 13.40 -13.07 9.51
CA HIS A 157 14.61 -13.66 8.94
C HIS A 157 14.97 -13.02 7.61
N ARG A 158 16.26 -13.03 7.25
CA ARG A 158 16.71 -12.63 5.92
C ARG A 158 16.40 -13.74 4.89
N PRO A 159 16.13 -13.40 3.61
CA PRO A 159 16.07 -12.05 3.07
C PRO A 159 14.73 -11.37 3.41
N ILE A 160 14.78 -10.06 3.62
CA ILE A 160 13.59 -9.21 3.76
C ILE A 160 13.48 -8.36 2.50
N GLU A 161 12.38 -8.50 1.77
CA GLU A 161 12.09 -7.68 0.60
C GLU A 161 11.21 -6.48 0.98
N SER A 162 11.36 -5.35 0.28
CA SER A 162 10.48 -4.17 0.41
C SER A 162 9.00 -4.49 0.11
N SER A 163 8.74 -5.57 -0.62
CA SER A 163 7.40 -6.07 -0.93
C SER A 163 6.73 -6.80 0.24
N MET A 164 7.49 -7.26 1.25
CA MET A 164 6.96 -8.09 2.35
C MET A 164 6.13 -7.26 3.31
N THR A 165 5.14 -7.89 3.94
CA THR A 165 4.43 -7.31 5.08
C THR A 165 5.10 -7.80 6.35
N VAL A 166 5.61 -6.88 7.17
CA VAL A 166 6.34 -7.17 8.42
C VAL A 166 5.50 -6.93 9.66
N GLY A 167 4.37 -6.24 9.51
CA GLY A 167 3.43 -6.03 10.60
C GLY A 167 2.24 -5.21 10.15
N GLN A 168 1.47 -4.75 11.13
CA GLN A 168 0.26 -3.99 10.92
C GLN A 168 0.13 -2.88 11.96
N VAL A 169 -0.30 -1.71 11.52
CA VAL A 169 -0.67 -0.59 12.39
C VAL A 169 -2.19 -0.52 12.46
N VAL A 170 -2.73 -0.48 13.67
CA VAL A 170 -4.16 -0.35 13.93
C VAL A 170 -4.43 1.05 14.45
N PHE A 171 -5.19 1.82 13.68
CA PHE A 171 -5.73 3.11 14.07
C PHE A 171 -7.10 2.90 14.70
N GLU A 172 -7.28 3.40 15.92
CA GLU A 172 -8.59 3.43 16.58
C GLU A 172 -9.18 4.84 16.50
N LEU A 173 -10.46 4.90 16.15
CA LEU A 173 -11.23 6.12 16.05
C LEU A 173 -11.99 6.39 17.35
N LYS A 174 -12.37 7.64 17.61
CA LYS A 174 -13.16 8.01 18.79
C LYS A 174 -14.50 7.26 18.90
N ASP A 175 -15.03 6.77 17.78
CA ASP A 175 -16.27 6.00 17.71
C ASP A 175 -16.05 4.48 17.90
N GLY A 176 -14.82 4.05 18.16
CA GLY A 176 -14.43 2.65 18.32
C GLY A 176 -14.19 1.91 16.99
N THR A 177 -14.29 2.59 15.85
CA THR A 177 -13.94 2.00 14.56
C THR A 177 -12.43 1.77 14.47
N THR A 178 -12.03 0.57 14.07
CA THR A 178 -10.61 0.21 13.92
C THR A 178 -10.22 0.09 12.45
N ILE A 179 -9.16 0.77 12.04
CA ILE A 179 -8.61 0.72 10.68
C ILE A 179 -7.22 0.10 10.73
N ALA A 180 -7.06 -1.05 10.09
CA ALA A 180 -5.80 -1.78 10.05
C ALA A 180 -5.04 -1.52 8.74
N VAL A 181 -3.76 -1.15 8.85
CA VAL A 181 -2.90 -0.82 7.71
C VAL A 181 -1.62 -1.64 7.77
N ASP A 182 -1.33 -2.32 6.66
CA ASP A 182 -0.15 -3.14 6.53
C ASP A 182 1.12 -2.31 6.39
N ILE A 183 2.16 -2.76 7.08
CA ILE A 183 3.48 -2.14 7.12
C ILE A 183 4.49 -3.05 6.43
N GLY A 184 5.36 -2.44 5.63
CA GLY A 184 6.50 -3.07 4.99
C GLY A 184 7.82 -2.52 5.54
N PRO A 185 8.95 -3.13 5.16
CA PRO A 185 10.27 -2.65 5.52
C PRO A 185 10.66 -1.45 4.64
N ASP A 186 11.40 -0.49 5.20
CA ASP A 186 11.89 0.70 4.51
C ASP A 186 12.89 0.39 3.38
N ARG A 187 13.56 -0.77 3.47
CA ARG A 187 14.56 -1.23 2.51
C ARG A 187 14.62 -2.74 2.40
N GLN A 188 15.23 -3.21 1.33
CA GLN A 188 15.55 -4.62 1.15
C GLN A 188 16.78 -5.00 1.98
N ILE A 189 16.71 -6.11 2.71
CA ILE A 189 17.81 -6.70 3.46
C ILE A 189 18.10 -8.08 2.86
N LEU A 190 19.19 -8.19 2.12
CA LEU A 190 19.59 -9.45 1.49
C LEU A 190 20.28 -10.38 2.48
N SER A 191 20.19 -11.68 2.22
CA SER A 191 21.01 -12.69 2.89
C SER A 191 22.43 -12.62 2.35
N ASN A 192 23.44 -12.47 3.23
CA ASN A 192 24.86 -12.53 2.84
C ASN A 192 25.21 -13.82 2.08
N ILE A 193 24.55 -14.92 2.45
CA ILE A 193 24.70 -16.23 1.82
C ILE A 193 24.13 -16.23 0.39
N SER A 194 23.06 -15.48 0.12
CA SER A 194 22.44 -15.43 -1.20
C SER A 194 23.36 -14.76 -2.22
N PHE A 195 24.09 -13.70 -1.86
CA PHE A 195 25.01 -13.06 -2.80
C PHE A 195 26.18 -13.97 -3.17
N LEU A 196 26.81 -14.61 -2.19
CA LEU A 196 27.90 -15.57 -2.44
C LEU A 196 27.40 -16.79 -3.20
N ASN A 197 26.24 -17.34 -2.84
CA ASN A 197 25.67 -18.50 -3.54
C ASN A 197 25.19 -18.15 -4.95
N GLN A 198 24.66 -16.94 -5.18
CA GLN A 198 24.26 -16.49 -6.50
C GLN A 198 25.48 -16.20 -7.38
N LEU A 199 26.55 -15.66 -6.81
CA LEU A 199 27.83 -15.47 -7.51
C LEU A 199 28.51 -16.81 -7.81
N LEU A 200 28.52 -17.75 -6.85
CA LEU A 200 28.99 -19.12 -7.05
C LEU A 200 28.13 -19.88 -8.07
N ASN A 201 26.80 -19.77 -8.02
CA ASN A 201 25.88 -20.40 -8.97
C ASN A 201 26.02 -19.80 -10.36
N ASN A 202 26.20 -18.48 -10.49
CA ASN A 202 26.43 -17.83 -11.78
C ASN A 202 27.80 -18.21 -12.37
N LEU A 203 28.82 -18.38 -11.52
CA LEU A 203 30.12 -18.92 -11.91
C LEU A 203 30.05 -20.39 -12.32
N GLN A 204 29.36 -21.23 -11.54
CA GLN A 204 29.21 -22.67 -11.82
C GLN A 204 28.32 -22.93 -13.06
N SER A 205 27.28 -22.12 -13.25
CA SER A 205 26.39 -22.20 -14.42
C SER A 205 27.12 -21.86 -15.72
N ASN A 206 28.18 -21.05 -15.67
CA ASN A 206 29.07 -20.79 -16.79
C ASN A 206 30.37 -21.59 -16.65
N ARG A 207 30.34 -22.87 -17.06
CA ARG A 207 31.52 -23.76 -17.04
C ARG A 207 32.78 -23.09 -17.60
N ASN A 208 32.66 -22.33 -18.70
CA ASN A 208 33.80 -21.59 -19.27
C ASN A 208 34.39 -20.55 -18.31
N LEU A 209 33.55 -19.79 -17.63
CA LEU A 209 33.98 -18.73 -16.71
C LEU A 209 34.60 -19.32 -15.44
N PHE A 210 34.03 -20.42 -14.94
CA PHE A 210 34.64 -21.21 -13.86
C PHE A 210 36.03 -21.72 -14.21
N TYR A 211 36.20 -22.34 -15.39
CA TYR A 211 37.52 -22.82 -15.84
C TYR A 211 38.54 -21.70 -16.02
N ILE A 212 38.14 -20.55 -16.57
CA ILE A 212 39.02 -19.39 -16.72
C ILE A 212 39.48 -18.86 -15.37
N VAL A 213 38.58 -18.73 -14.39
CA VAL A 213 38.92 -18.27 -13.03
C VAL A 213 39.85 -19.26 -12.32
N LEU A 214 39.62 -20.57 -12.48
CA LEU A 214 40.46 -21.59 -11.85
C LEU A 214 41.87 -21.64 -12.46
N VAL A 215 41.97 -21.60 -13.80
CA VAL A 215 43.27 -21.56 -14.51
C VAL A 215 44.03 -20.28 -14.19
N SER A 216 43.37 -19.12 -14.22
CA SER A 216 44.01 -17.85 -13.88
C SER A 216 44.48 -17.80 -12.42
N GLY A 217 43.68 -18.30 -11.48
CA GLY A 217 44.08 -18.42 -10.07
C GLY A 217 45.29 -19.33 -9.89
N TYR A 218 45.33 -20.48 -10.56
CA TYR A 218 46.48 -21.37 -10.54
C TYR A 218 47.75 -20.73 -11.12
N LEU A 219 47.61 -20.01 -12.24
CA LEU A 219 48.72 -19.34 -12.91
C LEU A 219 49.30 -18.21 -12.04
N LEU A 220 48.44 -17.48 -11.32
CA LEU A 220 48.84 -16.45 -10.37
C LEU A 220 49.61 -17.03 -9.18
N LEU A 221 49.13 -18.14 -8.62
CA LEU A 221 49.84 -18.87 -7.55
C LEU A 221 51.20 -19.39 -8.04
N ALA A 222 51.27 -19.95 -9.25
CA ALA A 222 52.52 -20.41 -9.84
C ALA A 222 53.50 -19.25 -10.07
N ALA A 223 53.03 -18.10 -10.56
CA ALA A 223 53.85 -16.90 -10.75
C ALA A 223 54.38 -16.35 -9.43
N MET A 224 53.54 -16.32 -8.38
CA MET A 224 53.97 -15.92 -7.03
C MET A 224 55.01 -16.89 -6.46
N ALA A 225 54.81 -18.19 -6.59
CA ALA A 225 55.76 -19.20 -6.16
C ALA A 225 57.11 -19.07 -6.89
N TYR A 226 57.08 -18.85 -8.22
CA TYR A 226 58.28 -18.62 -9.01
C TYR A 226 59.04 -17.37 -8.58
N GLN A 227 58.35 -16.26 -8.31
CA GLN A 227 58.98 -15.04 -7.81
C GLN A 227 59.59 -15.24 -6.42
N LEU A 228 58.94 -16.00 -5.54
CA LEU A 228 59.48 -16.34 -4.22
C LEU A 228 60.75 -17.18 -4.34
N ILE A 229 60.74 -18.23 -5.15
CA ILE A 229 61.89 -19.11 -5.35
C ILE A 229 63.08 -18.33 -5.96
N THR A 230 62.84 -17.52 -6.98
CA THR A 230 63.92 -16.72 -7.61
C THR A 230 64.51 -15.69 -6.66
N ARG A 231 63.72 -15.06 -5.79
CA ARG A 231 64.21 -14.17 -4.74
C ARG A 231 65.03 -14.91 -3.68
N ILE A 232 64.59 -16.09 -3.25
CA ILE A 232 65.32 -16.95 -2.30
C ILE A 232 66.67 -17.36 -2.88
N ILE A 233 66.72 -17.80 -4.14
CA ILE A 233 67.98 -18.20 -4.80
C ILE A 233 68.94 -17.01 -4.93
N ARG A 234 68.45 -15.81 -5.26
CA ARG A 234 69.28 -14.59 -5.31
C ARG A 234 69.88 -14.25 -3.95
N LEU A 235 69.08 -14.32 -2.89
CA LEU A 235 69.54 -14.10 -1.52
C LEU A 235 70.61 -15.13 -1.13
N PHE A 236 70.39 -16.41 -1.45
CA PHE A 236 71.35 -17.47 -1.14
C PHE A 236 72.69 -17.28 -1.86
N ARG A 237 72.68 -16.89 -3.14
CA ARG A 237 73.91 -16.56 -3.89
C ARG A 237 74.65 -15.36 -3.30
N LEU A 238 73.93 -14.30 -2.91
CA LEU A 238 74.54 -13.12 -2.27
C LEU A 238 75.18 -13.47 -0.93
N VAL A 239 74.51 -14.29 -0.11
CA VAL A 239 75.08 -14.78 1.16
C VAL A 239 76.32 -15.63 0.93
N GLN A 240 76.32 -16.51 -0.08
CA GLN A 240 77.51 -17.29 -0.42
C GLN A 240 78.66 -16.42 -0.93
N PHE A 241 78.40 -15.41 -1.76
CA PHE A 241 79.44 -14.46 -2.20
C PHE A 241 80.04 -13.69 -1.01
N VAL A 242 79.23 -13.21 -0.08
CA VAL A 242 79.70 -12.51 1.13
C VAL A 242 80.50 -13.43 2.06
N LEU A 243 80.14 -14.71 2.15
CA LEU A 243 80.88 -15.69 2.94
C LEU A 243 82.25 -16.02 2.32
N ILE A 244 82.33 -16.14 0.99
CA ILE A 244 83.59 -16.36 0.27
C ILE A 244 84.51 -15.15 0.41
N GLU A 245 83.97 -13.92 0.31
CA GLU A 245 84.75 -12.69 0.44
C GLU A 245 85.32 -12.49 1.86
N ARG A 246 84.64 -13.01 2.90
CA ARG A 246 85.16 -13.03 4.27
C ARG A 246 86.29 -14.04 4.47
N GLN A 247 86.31 -15.16 3.75
CA GLN A 247 87.39 -16.15 3.84
C GLN A 247 88.67 -15.71 3.13
N THR A 248 88.59 -14.81 2.15
CA THR A 248 89.76 -14.26 1.44
C THR A 248 90.46 -13.10 2.15
N ARG A 249 89.95 -12.65 3.32
CA ARG A 249 90.52 -11.53 4.10
C ARG A 249 91.22 -11.95 5.41
N HIS A 250 91.44 -13.25 5.61
CA HIS A 250 92.30 -13.79 6.66
C HIS A 250 93.51 -14.50 6.03
#